data_AF-A0A520ADA7-F1
#
_entry.id   AF-A0A520ADA7-F1
#
_cell.length_a   1.000
_cell.length_b   1.000
_cell.length_c   1.000
_cell.angle_alpha   90.00
_cell.angle_beta   90.00
_cell.angle_gamma   90.00
#
_symmetry.space_group_name_H-M   'P 1'
#
loop_
_entity.id
_entity.type
_entity.pdbx_description
1 polymer ?
#
loop_
_entity_poly.entity_id
_entity_poly.type
_entity_poly.pdbx_seq_one_letter_code
_entity_poly.pdbx_strand_id
1 'polypeptide(L)'
;MTTSLAAALSALELGHLEPRAEDISGMCPPSTEALEQTTTAIWSDLFATLQNTSLERDIEEMGWGLVNLFHRAAAKKHATIDRLTDEIRLLLAEQDGSE
;
A
#
# COMPACT_ATOMS: atom_id res chain seq x y z
N MET A 1 -11.17 -10.78 -49.15
CA MET A 1 -12.21 -10.82 -48.11
C MET A 1 -11.72 -9.96 -46.96
N THR A 2 -12.40 -8.86 -46.64
CA THR A 2 -12.02 -7.97 -45.54
C THR A 2 -12.45 -8.60 -44.22
N THR A 3 -11.49 -9.08 -43.43
CA THR A 3 -11.75 -9.52 -42.07
C THR A 3 -12.19 -8.33 -41.23
N SER A 4 -13.30 -8.47 -40.50
CA SER A 4 -13.74 -7.43 -39.58
C SER A 4 -12.78 -7.34 -38.39
N LEU A 5 -12.67 -6.16 -37.78
CA LEU A 5 -11.89 -5.97 -36.55
C LEU A 5 -12.29 -7.00 -35.47
N ALA A 6 -13.60 -7.27 -35.32
CA ALA A 6 -14.11 -8.25 -34.37
C ALA A 6 -13.62 -9.68 -34.68
N ALA A 7 -13.57 -10.08 -35.96
CA ALA A 7 -13.05 -11.38 -36.36
C ALA A 7 -11.53 -11.48 -36.11
N ALA A 8 -10.79 -10.39 -36.36
CA ALA A 8 -9.36 -10.33 -36.06
C ALA A 8 -9.08 -10.40 -34.54
N LEU A 9 -9.89 -9.72 -33.73
CA LEU A 9 -9.77 -9.74 -32.26
C LEU A 9 -10.16 -11.10 -31.67
N SER A 10 -11.20 -11.74 -32.18
CA SER A 10 -11.60 -13.07 -31.74
C SER A 10 -10.57 -14.15 -32.08
N ALA A 11 -9.89 -14.02 -33.23
CA ALA A 11 -8.84 -14.95 -33.66
C ALA A 11 -7.55 -14.85 -32.80
N LEU A 12 -7.40 -13.78 -32.03
CA LEU A 12 -6.29 -13.63 -31.08
C LEU A 12 -6.52 -14.41 -29.77
N GLU A 13 -7.70 -15.00 -29.58
CA GLU A 13 -8.05 -15.87 -28.44
C GLU A 13 -7.72 -15.29 -27.06
N LEU A 14 -7.65 -13.96 -26.91
CA LEU A 14 -7.08 -13.24 -25.75
C LEU A 14 -7.76 -13.51 -24.39
N GLY A 15 -8.87 -14.25 -24.36
CA GLY A 15 -9.62 -14.57 -23.14
C GLY A 15 -8.88 -15.44 -22.12
N HIS A 16 -7.72 -15.99 -22.48
CA HIS A 16 -6.86 -16.78 -21.59
C HIS A 16 -5.57 -16.06 -21.16
N LEU A 17 -5.37 -14.82 -21.62
CA LEU A 17 -4.24 -14.00 -21.18
C LEU A 17 -4.61 -13.31 -19.87
N GLU A 18 -4.30 -13.96 -18.75
CA GLU A 18 -4.17 -13.22 -17.50
C GLU A 18 -2.89 -12.38 -17.56
N PRO A 19 -2.97 -11.05 -17.36
CA PRO A 19 -1.77 -10.23 -17.22
C PRO A 19 -0.89 -10.82 -16.13
N ARG A 20 0.42 -10.95 -16.38
CA ARG A 20 1.33 -11.39 -15.31
C ARG A 20 1.22 -10.37 -14.18
N ALA A 21 1.31 -10.79 -12.92
CA ALA A 21 1.28 -9.87 -11.78
C ALA A 21 2.31 -8.72 -11.92
N GLU A 22 3.40 -9.00 -12.63
CA GLU A 22 4.46 -8.07 -13.04
C GLU A 22 4.00 -7.00 -14.06
N ASP A 23 3.03 -7.32 -14.93
CA ASP A 23 2.48 -6.43 -15.96
C ASP A 23 1.38 -5.50 -15.41
N ILE A 24 0.87 -5.78 -14.21
CA ILE A 24 -0.05 -4.92 -13.44
C ILE A 24 0.74 -3.91 -12.56
N SER A 25 2.07 -3.90 -12.68
CA SER A 25 2.97 -3.19 -11.77
C SER A 25 2.94 -1.68 -11.91
N GLY A 26 2.03 -1.07 -11.15
CA GLY A 26 2.16 0.28 -10.61
C GLY A 26 1.62 0.40 -9.17
N MET A 27 0.90 -0.61 -8.69
CA MET A 27 0.15 -0.57 -7.42
C MET A 27 0.37 -1.80 -6.52
N CYS A 28 1.23 -2.76 -6.91
CA CYS A 28 1.50 -3.92 -6.06
C CYS A 28 2.53 -3.53 -4.99
N PRO A 29 2.20 -3.59 -3.69
CA PRO A 29 3.19 -3.37 -2.66
C PRO A 29 4.27 -4.48 -2.72
N PRO A 30 5.52 -4.19 -2.34
CA PRO A 30 6.54 -5.22 -2.17
C PRO A 30 6.08 -6.29 -1.18
N SER A 31 6.65 -7.49 -1.29
CA SER A 31 6.33 -8.60 -0.38
C SER A 31 6.60 -8.22 1.08
N THR A 32 5.88 -8.85 2.01
CA THR A 32 6.08 -8.62 3.45
C THR A 32 7.52 -8.87 3.87
N GLU A 33 8.15 -9.93 3.35
CA GLU A 33 9.55 -10.25 3.61
C GLU A 33 10.50 -9.15 3.11
N ALA A 34 10.28 -8.64 1.90
CA ALA A 34 11.09 -7.54 1.35
C ALA A 34 10.93 -6.26 2.16
N LEU A 35 9.70 -5.96 2.63
CA LEU A 35 9.42 -4.84 3.52
C LEU A 35 10.15 -4.96 4.86
N GLU A 36 10.05 -6.12 5.51
CA GLU A 36 10.69 -6.40 6.80
C GLU A 36 12.22 -6.30 6.70
N GLN A 37 12.80 -6.95 5.69
CA GLN A 37 14.24 -6.94 5.46
C GLN A 37 14.75 -5.52 5.18
N THR A 38 14.10 -4.80 4.27
CA THR A 38 14.53 -3.45 3.87
C THR A 38 14.38 -2.48 5.03
N THR A 39 13.28 -2.55 5.77
CA THR A 39 13.05 -1.70 6.94
C THR A 39 14.13 -1.95 7.99
N THR A 40 14.43 -3.22 8.28
CA THR A 40 15.49 -3.58 9.23
C THR A 40 16.86 -3.06 8.81
N ALA A 41 17.20 -3.18 7.52
CA ALA A 41 18.46 -2.67 6.98
C ALA A 41 18.58 -1.15 7.11
N ILE A 42 17.52 -0.40 6.72
CA ILE A 42 17.48 1.07 6.86
C ILE A 42 17.74 1.49 8.30
N TRP A 43 17.08 0.85 9.26
CA TRP A 43 17.24 1.17 10.67
C TRP A 43 18.63 0.82 11.20
N SER A 44 19.13 -0.37 10.85
CA SER A 44 20.47 -0.81 11.23
C SER A 44 21.54 0.17 10.73
N ASP A 45 21.50 0.50 9.44
CA ASP A 45 22.47 1.40 8.82
C ASP A 45 22.36 2.81 9.38
N LEU A 46 21.14 3.33 9.57
CA LEU A 46 20.92 4.63 10.21
C LEU A 46 21.56 4.69 11.59
N PHE A 47 21.28 3.72 12.46
CA PHE A 47 21.83 3.74 13.82
C PHE A 47 23.33 3.48 13.85
N ALA A 48 23.87 2.70 12.91
CA ALA A 48 25.31 2.52 12.77
C ALA A 48 26.03 3.86 12.50
N THR A 49 25.42 4.79 11.74
CA THR A 49 26.00 6.12 11.51
C THR A 49 26.04 7.02 12.75
N LEU A 50 25.28 6.69 13.80
CA LEU A 50 25.20 7.47 15.03
C LEU A 50 26.13 6.94 16.13
N GLN A 51 26.70 5.74 15.97
CA GLN A 51 27.65 5.17 16.93
C GLN A 51 28.92 6.02 17.02
N ASN A 52 29.45 6.19 18.24
CA ASN A 52 30.59 7.03 18.56
C ASN A 52 30.40 8.53 18.26
N THR A 53 29.14 8.97 18.10
CA THR A 53 28.80 10.38 17.97
C THR A 53 28.21 10.90 19.28
N SER A 54 28.07 12.22 19.40
CA SER A 54 27.38 12.81 20.55
C SER A 54 25.91 12.39 20.66
N LEU A 55 25.32 11.89 19.57
CA LEU A 55 23.93 11.46 19.46
C LEU A 55 23.71 10.01 19.92
N GLU A 56 24.78 9.24 20.19
CA GLU A 56 24.67 7.83 20.57
C GLU A 56 23.79 7.63 21.81
N ARG A 57 23.86 8.57 22.77
CA ARG A 57 23.07 8.54 24.00
C ARG A 57 21.57 8.74 23.77
N ASP A 58 21.20 9.34 22.65
CA ASP A 58 19.83 9.70 22.32
C ASP A 58 19.18 8.70 21.35
N ILE A 59 19.93 7.70 20.87
CA ILE A 59 19.48 6.70 19.88
C ILE A 59 18.18 6.01 20.30
N GLU A 60 18.05 5.60 21.56
CA GLU A 60 16.86 4.91 22.06
C GLU A 60 15.62 5.81 21.97
N GLU A 61 15.74 7.06 22.43
CA GLU A 61 14.65 8.04 22.39
C GLU A 61 14.26 8.37 20.94
N MET A 62 15.25 8.55 20.06
CA MET A 62 15.02 8.77 18.64
C MET A 62 14.30 7.58 17.98
N GLY A 63 14.71 6.35 18.31
CA GLY A 63 14.05 5.13 17.84
C GLY A 63 12.59 5.06 18.27
N TRP A 64 12.32 5.33 19.55
CA TRP A 64 10.96 5.37 20.08
C TRP A 64 10.11 6.44 19.40
N GLY A 65 10.69 7.64 19.18
CA GLY A 65 10.04 8.75 18.49
C GLY A 65 9.61 8.42 17.05
N LEU A 66 10.44 7.70 16.31
CA LEU A 66 10.10 7.32 14.93
C LEU A 66 9.00 6.23 14.90
N VAL A 67 9.07 5.21 15.76
CA VAL A 67 8.03 4.17 15.86
C VAL A 67 6.67 4.80 16.19
N ASN A 68 6.64 5.76 17.11
CA ASN A 68 5.43 6.53 17.41
C ASN A 68 4.85 7.27 16.22
N LEU A 69 5.70 7.83 15.36
CA LEU A 69 5.24 8.55 14.18
C LEU A 69 4.43 7.62 13.28
N PHE A 70 4.90 6.39 13.08
CA PHE A 70 4.19 5.36 12.32
C PHE A 70 2.88 4.96 12.98
N HIS A 71 2.87 4.69 14.30
CA HIS A 71 1.63 4.40 15.02
C HIS A 71 0.61 5.52 14.91
N ARG A 72 1.04 6.78 15.06
CA ARG A 72 0.15 7.94 14.93
C ARG A 72 -0.39 8.09 13.51
N ALA A 73 0.44 7.85 12.49
CA ALA A 73 0.02 7.88 11.10
C ALA A 73 -1.00 6.77 10.80
N ALA A 74 -0.76 5.55 11.29
CA ALA A 74 -1.66 4.41 11.15
C ALA A 74 -3.02 4.68 11.83
N ALA A 75 -3.02 5.19 13.06
CA ALA A 75 -4.24 5.55 13.78
C ALA A 75 -5.06 6.61 13.02
N LYS A 76 -4.40 7.63 12.45
CA LYS A 76 -5.08 8.65 11.64
C LYS A 76 -5.72 8.06 10.37
N LYS A 77 -5.04 7.12 9.72
CA LYS A 77 -5.58 6.43 8.54
C LYS A 77 -6.76 5.54 8.90
N HIS A 78 -6.69 4.78 9.99
CA HIS A 78 -7.81 3.98 10.49
C HIS A 78 -9.05 4.85 10.78
N ALA A 79 -8.88 5.95 11.52
CA ALA A 79 -10.00 6.87 11.79
C ALA A 79 -10.63 7.45 10.50
N THR A 80 -9.82 7.63 9.45
CA THR A 80 -10.33 8.08 8.15
C THR A 80 -11.17 6.98 7.48
N ILE A 81 -10.70 5.74 7.52
CA ILE A 81 -11.43 4.58 6.97
C ILE A 81 -12.75 4.37 7.70
N ASP A 82 -12.75 4.46 9.03
CA ASP A 82 -13.97 4.32 9.84
C ASP A 82 -15.01 5.38 9.44
N ARG A 83 -14.59 6.65 9.35
CA ARG A 83 -15.46 7.75 8.90
C ARG A 83 -16.05 7.51 7.51
N LEU A 84 -15.22 7.08 6.57
CA LEU A 84 -15.66 6.79 5.19
C LEU A 84 -16.63 5.61 5.16
N THR A 85 -16.41 4.61 6.01
CA THR A 85 -17.30 3.44 6.12
C THR A 85 -18.67 3.86 6.64
N ASP A 86 -18.73 4.73 7.65
CA ASP A 86 -19.99 5.25 8.18
C ASP A 86 -20.72 6.14 7.17
N GLU A 87 -19.99 6.95 6.41
CA GLU A 87 -20.54 7.78 5.32
C GLU A 87 -21.18 6.90 4.22
N ILE A 88 -20.51 5.81 3.83
CA ILE A 88 -21.06 4.84 2.86
C ILE A 88 -22.33 4.18 3.41
N ARG A 89 -22.35 3.78 4.68
CA ARG A 89 -23.55 3.17 5.30
C ARG A 89 -24.74 4.12 5.29
N LEU A 90 -24.50 5.41 5.56
CA LEU A 90 -25.54 6.43 5.55
C LEU A 90 -26.08 6.66 4.14
N LEU A 91 -25.20 6.79 3.14
CA LEU A 91 -25.60 6.94 1.72
C LEU A 91 -26.45 5.75 1.24
N LEU A 92 -26.09 4.53 1.62
CA LEU A 92 -26.85 3.33 1.28
C LEU A 92 -28.26 3.36 1.91
N ALA A 93 -28.37 3.75 3.18
CA ALA A 93 -29.65 3.84 3.87
C ALA A 93 -30.58 4.93 3.27
N GLU A 94 -30.02 6.07 2.86
CA GLU A 94 -30.77 7.13 2.18
C GLU A 94 -31.28 6.67 0.81
N GLN A 95 -30.48 5.90 0.07
CA GLN A 95 -30.86 5.39 -1.24
C GLN A 95 -31.94 4.30 -1.16
N ASP A 96 -31.91 3.45 -0.14
CA ASP A 96 -32.87 2.36 0.10
C ASP A 96 -34.25 2.90 0.57
N GLY A 97 -34.29 4.04 1.26
CA GLY A 97 -35.52 4.69 1.73
C GLY A 97 -36.28 5.51 0.67
N SER A 98 -35.89 5.45 -0.61
CA SER A 98 -36.43 6.26 -1.71
C SER A 98 -37.62 5.62 -2.47
N GLU A 99 -38.21 4.53 -1.97
CA GLU A 99 -39.45 3.93 -2.53
C GLU A 99 -40.76 4.54 -1.98
#